data_AF-A0A482V796-F1
#
_entry.id   AF-A0A482V796-F1
#
_cell.length_a   1.000
_cell.length_b   1.000
_cell.length_c   1.000
_cell.angle_alpha   90.00
_cell.angle_beta   90.00
_cell.angle_gamma   90.00
#
_symmetry.space_group_name_H-M   'P 1'
#
loop_
_entity.id
_entity.type
_entity.pdbx_description
1 polymer ?
#
loop_
_entity_poly.entity_id
_entity_poly.type
_entity_poly.pdbx_seq_one_letter_code
_entity_poly.pdbx_strand_id
1 'polypeptide(L)'
;MQSGVSLSPWALSRRVPEVIKQIGECFALNTSNSQELVNKLKLVDYKLLQKLSNLFQLLQYLAYDPRYGLVYGPVIEPEHDNAFFTKKSHHLLVEGKFSKVPCIVGFNTLEVSVDFHSTQFIKK
;
A
#
# COMPACT_ATOMS: atom_id res chain seq x y z
N MET A 1 9.15 -0.71 17.86
CA MET A 1 8.23 -1.27 16.83
C MET A 1 7.22 -2.16 17.54
N GLN A 2 5.92 -1.92 17.36
CA GLN A 2 4.84 -2.60 18.08
C GLN A 2 3.87 -3.19 17.05
N SER A 3 3.80 -4.52 16.93
CA SER A 3 2.91 -5.25 16.01
C SER A 3 3.12 -4.98 14.51
N GLY A 4 4.25 -4.39 14.12
CA GLY A 4 4.56 -4.10 12.71
C GLY A 4 6.00 -3.66 12.49
N VAL A 5 6.57 -4.08 11.34
CA VAL A 5 7.95 -3.77 10.93
C VAL A 5 8.01 -3.56 9.41
N SER A 6 9.09 -2.95 8.90
CA SER A 6 9.28 -2.73 7.45
C SER A 6 9.44 -4.02 6.62
N LEU A 7 9.58 -5.17 7.28
CA LEU A 7 9.59 -6.50 6.66
C LEU A 7 8.22 -7.18 6.66
N SER A 8 7.20 -6.59 7.29
CA SER A 8 5.85 -7.14 7.28
C SER A 8 5.33 -7.23 5.83
N PRO A 9 4.65 -8.33 5.44
CA PRO A 9 4.22 -8.51 4.04
C PRO A 9 3.36 -7.36 3.51
N TRP A 10 2.56 -6.74 4.38
CA TRP A 10 1.69 -5.61 4.09
C TRP A 10 2.42 -4.26 4.01
N ALA A 11 3.66 -4.14 4.51
CA ALA A 11 4.37 -2.87 4.63
C ALA A 11 5.00 -2.35 3.31
N LEU A 12 5.07 -3.19 2.27
CA LEU A 12 5.54 -2.80 0.94
C LEU A 12 4.48 -3.09 -0.12
N SER A 13 3.97 -2.03 -0.74
CA SER A 13 3.00 -2.09 -1.82
C SER A 13 3.70 -2.32 -3.16
N ARG A 14 3.38 -3.43 -3.83
CA ARG A 14 4.09 -3.85 -5.06
C ARG A 14 3.32 -3.59 -6.36
N ARG A 15 2.07 -3.15 -6.26
CA ARG A 15 1.13 -3.11 -7.40
C ARG A 15 0.43 -1.77 -7.58
N VAL A 16 0.96 -0.73 -6.94
CA VAL A 16 0.37 0.62 -6.98
C VAL A 16 0.29 1.15 -8.42
N PRO A 17 1.33 1.07 -9.26
CA PRO A 17 1.26 1.61 -10.61
C PRO A 17 0.14 1.00 -11.47
N GLU A 18 -0.03 -0.33 -11.40
CA GLU A 18 -1.08 -1.04 -12.14
C GLU A 18 -2.47 -0.63 -11.66
N VAL A 19 -2.66 -0.50 -10.34
CA VAL A 19 -3.95 -0.11 -9.77
C VAL A 19 -4.29 1.34 -10.10
N ILE A 20 -3.33 2.26 -10.01
CA ILE A 20 -3.55 3.66 -10.37
C ILE A 20 -3.88 3.80 -11.86
N LYS A 21 -3.25 3.00 -12.73
CA LYS A 21 -3.62 2.94 -14.15
C LYS A 21 -5.07 2.49 -14.35
N GLN A 22 -5.49 1.42 -13.68
CA GLN A 22 -6.87 0.91 -13.73
C GLN A 22 -7.89 1.95 -13.24
N ILE A 23 -7.56 2.69 -12.18
CA ILE A 23 -8.40 3.80 -11.68
C ILE A 23 -8.49 4.92 -12.73
N GLY A 24 -7.37 5.26 -13.38
CA GLY A 24 -7.37 6.20 -14.50
C GLY A 24 -8.28 5.77 -15.64
N GLU A 25 -8.23 4.49 -16.01
CA GLU A 25 -9.09 3.90 -17.04
C GLU A 25 -10.59 4.00 -16.67
N CYS A 26 -10.96 3.83 -15.39
CA CYS A 26 -12.34 4.04 -14.92
C CYS A 26 -12.84 5.48 -15.09
N PHE A 27 -11.93 6.46 -15.15
CA PHE A 27 -12.24 7.87 -15.43
C PHE A 27 -12.05 8.21 -16.92
N ALA A 28 -11.89 7.21 -17.79
CA ALA A 28 -11.59 7.38 -19.22
C ALA A 28 -10.31 8.20 -19.48
N LEU A 29 -9.34 8.15 -18.57
CA LEU A 29 -8.06 8.84 -18.69
C LEU A 29 -7.06 7.97 -19.46
N ASN A 30 -7.19 7.95 -20.78
CA ASN A 30 -6.28 7.20 -21.65
C ASN A 30 -4.93 7.92 -21.76
N THR A 31 -3.93 7.46 -21.02
CA THR A 31 -2.55 7.95 -21.15
C THR A 31 -1.55 6.86 -20.75
N SER A 32 -0.40 6.84 -21.43
CA SER A 32 0.78 6.04 -21.06
C SER A 32 1.78 6.84 -20.22
N ASN A 33 1.56 8.14 -20.03
CA ASN A 33 2.45 9.04 -19.31
C ASN A 33 1.95 9.24 -17.86
N SER A 34 2.79 8.90 -16.89
CA SER A 34 2.44 9.00 -15.45
C SER A 34 2.17 10.44 -15.00
N GLN A 35 2.91 11.41 -15.52
CA GLN A 35 2.72 12.82 -15.19
C GLN A 35 1.37 13.34 -15.70
N GLU A 36 1.01 12.96 -16.94
CA GLU A 36 -0.29 13.30 -17.50
C GLU A 36 -1.43 12.65 -16.71
N LEU A 37 -1.28 11.37 -16.33
CA LEU A 37 -2.27 10.67 -15.51
C LEU A 37 -2.50 11.39 -14.18
N VAL A 38 -1.42 11.75 -13.48
CA VAL A 38 -1.51 12.49 -12.21
C VAL A 38 -2.19 13.84 -12.40
N ASN A 39 -1.83 14.59 -13.44
CA ASN A 39 -2.42 15.89 -13.71
C ASN A 39 -3.94 15.79 -13.96
N LYS A 40 -4.40 14.75 -14.67
CA LYS A 40 -5.83 14.51 -14.90
C LYS A 40 -6.54 14.00 -13.64
N LEU A 41 -5.93 13.10 -12.87
CA LEU A 41 -6.49 12.61 -11.60
C LEU A 41 -6.68 13.73 -10.57
N LYS A 42 -5.81 14.75 -10.57
CA LYS A 42 -5.96 15.94 -9.71
C LYS A 42 -7.21 16.77 -10.01
N LEU A 43 -7.81 16.62 -11.20
CA LEU A 43 -9.05 17.32 -11.59
C LEU A 43 -10.32 16.54 -11.21
N VAL A 44 -10.17 15.27 -10.82
CA VAL A 44 -11.30 14.41 -10.43
C VAL A 44 -11.75 14.77 -9.01
N ASP A 45 -13.06 14.72 -8.76
CA ASP A 45 -13.60 14.89 -7.42
C ASP A 45 -13.01 13.85 -6.45
N TYR A 46 -12.47 14.34 -5.33
CA TYR A 46 -11.75 13.50 -4.39
C TYR A 46 -12.64 12.44 -3.71
N LYS A 47 -13.95 12.70 -3.55
CA LYS A 47 -14.86 11.71 -2.94
C LYS A 47 -15.09 10.55 -3.89
N LEU A 48 -15.24 10.84 -5.18
CA LEU A 48 -15.36 9.81 -6.21
C LEU A 48 -14.05 9.02 -6.34
N LEU A 49 -12.91 9.71 -6.34
CA LEU A 49 -11.58 9.08 -6.36
C LEU A 49 -11.38 8.17 -5.15
N GLN A 50 -11.73 8.61 -3.94
CA GLN A 50 -11.64 7.80 -2.72
C GLN A 50 -12.58 6.59 -2.78
N LYS A 51 -13.81 6.76 -3.27
CA LYS A 51 -14.78 5.67 -3.40
C LYS A 51 -14.27 4.57 -4.33
N LEU A 52 -13.75 4.94 -5.51
CA LEU A 52 -13.12 3.98 -6.41
C LEU A 52 -11.86 3.37 -5.80
N SER A 53 -11.03 4.18 -5.13
CA SER A 53 -9.82 3.71 -4.47
C SER A 53 -10.11 2.61 -3.45
N ASN A 54 -11.16 2.78 -2.63
CA ASN A 54 -11.60 1.77 -1.67
C ASN A 54 -12.12 0.50 -2.34
N LEU A 55 -12.89 0.64 -3.44
CA LEU A 55 -13.36 -0.50 -4.22
C LEU A 55 -12.17 -1.30 -4.79
N PHE A 56 -11.19 -0.61 -5.38
CA PHE A 56 -9.99 -1.26 -5.90
C PHE A 56 -9.16 -1.90 -4.78
N GLN A 57 -9.03 -1.28 -3.61
CA GLN A 57 -8.37 -1.92 -2.46
C GLN A 57 -9.01 -3.27 -2.11
N LEU A 58 -10.35 -3.35 -2.09
CA LEU A 58 -11.08 -4.59 -1.84
C LEU A 58 -10.89 -5.61 -2.97
N LEU A 59 -11.04 -5.19 -4.24
CA LEU A 59 -10.88 -6.07 -5.39
C LEU A 59 -9.47 -6.66 -5.46
N GLN A 60 -8.44 -5.88 -5.12
CA GLN A 60 -7.06 -6.34 -5.11
C GLN A 60 -6.83 -7.40 -4.02
N TYR A 61 -7.43 -7.24 -2.84
CA TYR A 61 -7.38 -8.28 -1.80
C TYR A 61 -8.07 -9.59 -2.20
N LEU A 62 -9.16 -9.50 -2.97
CA LEU A 62 -9.90 -10.69 -3.42
C LEU A 62 -9.22 -11.38 -4.61
N ALA A 63 -8.64 -10.62 -5.52
CA ALA A 63 -8.07 -11.14 -6.76
C ALA A 63 -6.59 -11.55 -6.64
N TYR A 64 -5.87 -11.06 -5.63
CA TYR A 64 -4.43 -11.28 -5.51
C TYR A 64 -4.01 -11.60 -4.09
N ASP A 65 -2.81 -12.17 -3.98
CA ASP A 65 -2.24 -12.55 -2.71
C ASP A 65 -2.05 -11.32 -1.78
N PRO A 66 -2.62 -11.31 -0.57
CA PRO A 66 -2.49 -10.20 0.37
C PRO A 66 -1.04 -9.91 0.79
N ARG A 67 -0.11 -10.85 0.57
CA ARG A 67 1.33 -10.67 0.81
C ARG A 67 1.99 -9.71 -0.18
N TYR A 68 1.30 -9.31 -1.26
CA TYR A 68 1.80 -8.29 -2.18
C TYR A 68 1.76 -6.86 -1.63
N GLY A 69 1.18 -6.67 -0.45
CA GLY A 69 1.09 -5.37 0.20
C GLY A 69 -0.33 -4.82 0.22
N LEU A 70 -0.50 -3.72 0.94
CA LEU A 70 -1.69 -2.87 0.79
C LEU A 70 -1.68 -2.23 -0.62
N VAL A 71 -2.84 -1.84 -1.15
CA VAL A 71 -2.89 -1.14 -2.45
C VAL A 71 -2.32 0.26 -2.33
N TYR A 72 -2.60 0.92 -1.21
CA TYR A 72 -2.00 2.21 -0.87
C TYR A 72 -1.11 2.03 0.33
N GLY A 73 0.18 2.30 0.15
CA GLY A 73 1.19 2.09 1.16
C GLY A 73 2.57 2.47 0.63
N PRO A 74 3.61 2.21 1.43
CA PRO A 74 4.98 2.51 1.03
C PRO A 74 5.40 1.72 -0.21
N VAL A 75 6.11 2.36 -1.14
CA VAL A 75 6.59 1.79 -2.42
C VAL A 75 8.10 1.98 -2.55
N ILE A 76 8.75 1.26 -3.47
CA ILE A 76 10.12 1.58 -3.85
C ILE A 76 10.10 2.78 -4.80
N GLU A 77 10.71 3.88 -4.38
CA GLU A 77 10.76 5.11 -5.17
C GLU A 77 11.85 5.04 -6.24
N PRO A 78 11.67 5.72 -7.38
CA PRO A 78 12.78 6.02 -8.29
C PRO A 78 13.78 6.94 -7.60
N GLU A 79 15.05 6.86 -7.99
CA GLU A 79 16.11 7.71 -7.45
C GLU A 79 15.88 9.19 -7.81
N HIS A 80 15.76 10.05 -6.77
CA HIS A 80 15.74 11.50 -6.88
C HIS A 80 16.06 12.15 -5.51
N ASP A 81 16.42 13.44 -5.49
CA ASP A 81 16.93 14.14 -4.28
C ASP A 81 16.03 14.04 -3.05
N ASN A 82 14.71 14.01 -3.26
CA ASN A 82 13.70 13.93 -2.20
C ASN A 82 13.12 12.52 -1.96
N ALA A 83 13.72 11.46 -2.52
CA ALA A 83 13.20 10.10 -2.34
C ALA A 83 13.38 9.66 -0.89
N PHE A 84 12.34 9.09 -0.29
CA PHE A 84 12.40 8.65 1.11
C PHE A 84 13.14 7.31 1.23
N PHE A 85 12.83 6.33 0.37
CA PHE A 85 13.69 5.17 0.17
C PHE A 85 13.56 4.55 -1.23
N THR A 86 14.70 4.18 -1.80
CA THR A 86 14.81 3.65 -3.16
C THR A 86 15.18 2.16 -3.19
N LYS A 87 15.31 1.54 -2.00
CA LYS A 87 15.72 0.14 -1.84
C LYS A 87 14.77 -0.61 -0.93
N LYS A 88 14.70 -1.93 -1.14
CA LYS A 88 13.92 -2.83 -0.27
C LYS A 88 14.51 -2.87 1.14
N SER A 89 13.65 -2.86 2.14
CA SER A 89 14.01 -2.85 3.56
C SER A 89 14.98 -3.97 3.95
N HIS A 90 14.79 -5.19 3.43
CA HIS A 90 15.71 -6.30 3.72
C HIS A 90 17.13 -6.07 3.17
N HIS A 91 17.30 -5.41 2.02
CA HIS A 91 18.62 -5.06 1.52
C HIS A 91 19.31 -4.04 2.43
N LEU A 92 18.57 -3.00 2.85
CA LEU A 92 19.11 -1.97 3.74
C LEU A 92 19.51 -2.54 5.12
N LEU A 93 18.76 -3.51 5.62
CA LEU A 93 19.09 -4.23 6.86
C LEU A 93 20.37 -5.06 6.71
N VAL A 94 20.49 -5.84 5.64
CA VAL A 94 21.69 -6.66 5.37
C VAL A 94 22.92 -5.79 5.14
N GLU A 95 22.78 -4.68 4.41
CA GLU A 95 23.86 -3.71 4.16
C GLU A 95 24.23 -2.89 5.43
N GLY A 96 23.48 -3.02 6.54
CA GLY A 96 23.70 -2.23 7.75
C GLY A 96 23.38 -0.74 7.58
N LYS A 97 22.61 -0.38 6.55
CA LYS A 97 22.21 0.99 6.18
C LYS A 97 20.89 1.38 6.84
N PHE A 98 20.92 1.47 8.16
CA PHE A 98 19.83 1.94 8.99
C PHE A 98 20.39 2.61 10.23
N SER A 99 19.57 3.38 10.94
CA SER A 99 19.98 4.03 12.19
C SER A 99 20.30 2.99 13.26
N LYS A 100 21.54 2.98 13.74
CA LYS A 100 22.03 2.04 14.75
C LYS A 100 21.77 2.58 16.16
N VAL A 101 20.54 2.42 16.62
CA VAL A 101 20.10 2.82 17.97
C VAL A 101 19.45 1.63 18.69
N PRO A 102 19.51 1.55 20.04
CA PRO A 102 18.77 0.54 20.78
C PRO A 102 17.28 0.60 20.44
N CYS A 103 16.68 -0.55 20.15
CA CYS A 103 15.28 -0.66 19.77
C CYS A 103 14.61 -1.81 20.52
N ILE A 104 13.38 -1.57 20.98
CA ILE A 104 12.49 -2.59 21.53
C ILE A 104 11.43 -2.93 20.48
N VAL A 105 11.25 -4.22 20.26
CA VAL A 105 10.32 -4.79 19.28
C VAL A 105 9.42 -5.79 20.00
N GLY A 106 8.11 -5.70 19.76
CA GLY A 106 7.14 -6.61 20.35
C GLY A 106 5.90 -6.79 19.49
N PHE A 107 5.16 -7.86 19.76
CA PHE A 107 3.85 -8.18 19.21
C PHE A 107 3.09 -8.99 20.27
N ASN A 108 1.77 -9.01 20.22
CA ASN A 108 0.94 -9.81 21.11
C ASN A 108 0.91 -11.28 20.66
N THR A 109 0.50 -12.21 21.53
CA THR A 109 0.48 -13.64 21.18
C THR A 109 -0.65 -14.03 20.21
N LEU A 110 -1.63 -13.14 19.96
CA LEU A 110 -2.84 -13.39 19.18
C LEU A 110 -3.13 -12.25 18.17
N GLU A 111 -2.15 -11.83 17.36
CA GLU A 111 -2.25 -10.60 16.54
C GLU A 111 -3.40 -10.62 15.53
N VAL A 112 -3.75 -11.82 15.05
CA VAL A 112 -4.75 -12.04 14.00
C VAL A 112 -6.07 -12.54 14.60
N SER A 113 -6.27 -12.48 15.92
CA SER A 113 -7.58 -12.82 16.50
C SER A 113 -8.60 -11.76 16.07
N VAL A 114 -9.28 -12.05 14.96
CA VAL A 114 -10.46 -11.31 14.51
C VAL A 114 -11.60 -11.67 15.43
N ASP A 115 -12.17 -10.67 16.11
CA ASP A 115 -13.43 -10.84 16.83
C ASP A 115 -14.58 -10.96 15.83
N PHE A 116 -15.00 -12.21 15.56
CA PHE A 116 -16.12 -12.53 14.68
C PHE A 116 -17.48 -12.06 15.22
N HIS A 117 -17.59 -11.57 16.46
CA HIS A 117 -18.84 -10.93 16.91
C HIS A 117 -19.17 -9.67 16.12
N SER A 118 -18.16 -8.90 15.72
CA SER A 118 -18.35 -7.69 14.89
C SER A 118 -18.92 -7.99 13.49
N THR A 119 -18.75 -9.21 12.99
CA THR A 119 -19.25 -9.66 11.67
C THR A 119 -20.68 -10.23 11.68
N GLN A 120 -21.34 -10.33 12.84
CA GLN A 120 -22.71 -10.86 12.93
C GLN A 120 -23.78 -9.93 12.33
N PHE A 121 -23.46 -8.66 12.03
CA PHE A 121 -24.40 -7.75 11.36
C PHE A 121 -24.63 -8.04 9.86
N ILE A 122 -23.88 -8.99 9.26
CA ILE A 122 -24.00 -9.36 7.84
C ILE A 122 -24.87 -10.62 7.64
N LYS A 123 -25.41 -11.21 8.71
CA LYS A 123 -26.47 -12.23 8.61
C LYS A 123 -27.84 -11.58 8.80
N LYS A 124 -28.42 -11.08 7.70
CA LYS A 124 -29.86 -10.95 7.54
C LYS A 124 -30.29 -11.83 6.36
#